data_AF-A0A1I7HAG8-F1
#
_entry.id   AF-A0A1I7HAG8-F1
#
_cell.length_a   1.000
_cell.length_b   1.000
_cell.length_c   1.000
_cell.angle_alpha   90.00
_cell.angle_beta   90.00
_cell.angle_gamma   90.00
#
_symmetry.space_group_name_H-M   'P 1'
#
loop_
_entity.id
_entity.type
_entity.pdbx_description
1 polymer ?
#
loop_
_entity_poly.entity_id
_entity_poly.type
_entity_poly.pdbx_seq_one_letter_code
_entity_poly.pdbx_strand_id
1 'polypeptide(L)'
;MRWIAPSEKDSASTSLEKRLWDAADQFRANSGLKAQEYSGPILGLIFLRFAEVRFALQRSRLEAAGASSRRGSRVDEPAAYHAEGVLYLQLFYSALNSQGRAGFVMANSASDARASEQELRQKLIEARAVDVMVAVGPNMFYTVTLPCTLWFLDRGKAKTERAHRADSVLFIDARHIYRQVDRAHRDWTPAQIGFITNLVRLYRGEALDFRLGGDEAEARLKEAFGDALAYRNVPGLCKAATLAEIEAQGWSLNPGRYVGVAPGEEVSDEDFKEQLEALNEELESLNAQARELEQIIAGNVVGILGT
;
A
#
# COMPACT_ATOMS: atom_id res chain seq x y z
N MET A 1 -7.00 2.75 -48.53
CA MET A 1 -6.03 1.73 -48.07
C MET A 1 -6.80 0.67 -47.29
N ARG A 2 -6.83 -0.58 -47.77
CA ARG A 2 -7.42 -1.72 -47.06
C ARG A 2 -6.41 -2.19 -46.01
N TRP A 3 -6.78 -2.10 -44.73
CA TRP A 3 -6.04 -2.76 -43.66
C TRP A 3 -6.41 -4.25 -43.68
N ILE A 4 -5.42 -5.09 -43.98
CA ILE A 4 -5.50 -6.55 -43.91
C ILE A 4 -4.87 -6.91 -42.56
N ALA A 5 -5.61 -7.58 -41.69
CA ALA A 5 -5.06 -8.09 -40.44
C ALA A 5 -3.89 -9.03 -40.74
N PRO A 6 -2.75 -8.95 -40.01
CA PRO A 6 -1.65 -9.89 -40.20
C PRO A 6 -2.18 -11.30 -39.94
N SER A 7 -2.09 -12.18 -40.94
CA SER A 7 -2.62 -13.54 -40.89
C SER A 7 -1.61 -14.56 -40.33
N GLU A 8 -0.62 -14.14 -39.56
CA GLU A 8 0.37 -15.06 -39.01
C GLU A 8 0.49 -14.87 -37.51
N LYS A 9 0.16 -15.93 -36.77
CA LYS A 9 0.62 -16.14 -35.41
C LYS A 9 2.14 -15.98 -35.42
N ASP A 10 2.62 -14.91 -34.83
CA ASP A 10 4.04 -14.63 -34.72
C ASP A 10 4.70 -15.81 -33.97
N SER A 11 5.56 -16.55 -34.68
CA SER A 11 6.19 -17.77 -34.15
C SER A 11 7.06 -17.44 -32.93
N ALA A 12 7.57 -16.20 -32.86
CA ALA A 12 8.30 -15.66 -31.72
C ALA A 12 7.42 -15.52 -30.47
N SER A 13 6.20 -14.98 -30.60
CA SER A 13 5.27 -14.82 -29.46
C SER A 13 4.78 -16.18 -28.96
N THR A 14 4.50 -17.11 -29.88
CA THR A 14 4.08 -18.48 -29.55
C THR A 14 5.22 -19.24 -28.85
N SER A 15 6.47 -19.02 -29.26
CA SER A 15 7.65 -19.62 -28.61
C SER A 15 7.91 -19.05 -27.22
N LEU A 16 7.66 -17.75 -27.02
CA LEU A 16 7.84 -17.08 -25.73
C LEU A 16 6.75 -17.51 -24.75
N GLU A 17 5.49 -17.54 -25.19
CA GLU A 17 4.37 -18.05 -24.38
C GLU A 17 4.59 -19.50 -23.99
N LYS A 18 5.04 -20.35 -24.91
CA LYS A 18 5.36 -21.75 -24.62
C LYS A 18 6.50 -21.86 -23.60
N ARG A 19 7.59 -21.09 -23.75
CA ARG A 19 8.71 -21.07 -22.80
C ARG A 19 8.32 -20.55 -21.41
N LEU A 20 7.44 -19.56 -21.34
CA LEU A 20 6.90 -19.04 -20.08
C LEU A 20 5.98 -20.06 -19.41
N TRP A 21 5.18 -20.78 -20.20
CA TRP A 21 4.35 -21.88 -19.72
C TRP A 21 5.18 -23.06 -19.21
N ASP A 22 6.19 -23.50 -19.95
CA ASP A 22 7.07 -24.60 -19.57
C ASP A 22 7.87 -24.26 -18.30
N ALA A 23 8.33 -23.00 -18.17
CA ALA A 23 8.99 -22.50 -16.96
C ALA A 23 8.03 -22.44 -15.76
N ALA A 24 6.79 -21.98 -15.96
CA ALA A 24 5.77 -21.96 -14.92
C ALA A 24 5.38 -23.39 -14.47
N ASP A 25 5.31 -24.35 -15.40
CA ASP A 25 5.01 -25.75 -15.08
C ASP A 25 6.19 -26.43 -14.37
N GLN A 26 7.44 -26.10 -14.71
CA GLN A 26 8.62 -26.53 -13.95
C GLN A 26 8.64 -25.96 -12.53
N PHE A 27 8.33 -24.67 -12.36
CA PHE A 27 8.19 -24.04 -11.05
C PHE A 27 7.06 -24.67 -10.24
N ARG A 28 5.95 -25.08 -10.88
CA ARG A 28 4.83 -25.76 -10.23
C ARG A 28 5.15 -27.21 -9.85
N ALA A 29 5.85 -27.95 -10.70
CA ALA A 29 6.14 -29.38 -10.50
C ALA A 29 7.25 -29.62 -9.46
N ASN A 30 8.21 -28.70 -9.32
CA ASN A 30 9.42 -28.92 -8.51
C ASN A 30 9.51 -28.07 -7.23
N SER A 31 8.57 -27.16 -6.95
CA SER A 31 8.67 -26.25 -5.81
C SER A 31 8.19 -26.81 -4.47
N GLY A 32 7.59 -28.02 -4.43
CA GLY A 32 7.00 -28.59 -3.21
C GLY A 32 5.81 -27.81 -2.64
N LEU A 33 5.44 -26.67 -3.24
CA LEU A 33 4.36 -25.79 -2.83
C LEU A 33 3.02 -26.28 -3.38
N LYS A 34 2.04 -26.46 -2.50
CA LYS A 34 0.66 -26.78 -2.90
C LYS A 34 0.04 -25.56 -3.57
N ALA A 35 -0.87 -25.78 -4.53
CA ALA A 35 -1.58 -24.70 -5.23
C ALA A 35 -2.26 -23.70 -4.27
N GLN A 36 -2.67 -24.13 -3.08
CA GLN A 36 -3.23 -23.26 -2.04
C GLN A 36 -2.22 -22.29 -1.41
N GLU A 37 -0.91 -22.58 -1.46
CA GLU A 37 0.14 -21.80 -0.80
C GLU A 37 0.65 -20.64 -1.66
N TYR A 38 0.69 -20.80 -2.99
CA TYR A 38 1.06 -19.72 -3.90
C TYR A 38 -0.13 -19.03 -4.59
N SER A 39 -1.33 -19.63 -4.60
CA SER A 39 -2.48 -19.07 -5.31
C SER A 39 -2.93 -17.72 -4.75
N GLY A 40 -2.89 -17.49 -3.43
CA GLY A 40 -3.26 -16.19 -2.85
C GLY A 40 -2.39 -15.04 -3.39
N PRO A 41 -1.06 -15.10 -3.24
CA PRO A 41 -0.14 -14.09 -3.75
C PRO A 41 -0.13 -14.01 -5.29
N ILE A 42 -0.15 -15.15 -5.99
CA ILE A 42 -0.10 -15.17 -7.45
C ILE A 42 -1.42 -14.69 -8.06
N LEU A 43 -2.59 -15.07 -7.54
CA LEU A 43 -3.86 -14.46 -7.98
C LEU A 43 -3.91 -12.99 -7.63
N GLY A 44 -3.36 -12.56 -6.48
CA GLY A 44 -3.24 -11.14 -6.14
C GLY A 44 -2.40 -10.36 -7.15
N LEU A 45 -1.23 -10.88 -7.54
CA LEU A 45 -0.36 -10.28 -8.55
C LEU A 45 -0.96 -10.34 -9.96
N ILE A 46 -1.61 -11.44 -10.33
CA ILE A 46 -2.35 -11.58 -11.59
C ILE A 46 -3.51 -10.60 -11.62
N PHE A 47 -4.24 -10.44 -10.51
CA PHE A 47 -5.34 -9.50 -10.38
C PHE A 47 -4.85 -8.05 -10.45
N LEU A 48 -3.77 -7.71 -9.77
CA LEU A 48 -3.15 -6.38 -9.85
C LEU A 48 -2.66 -6.09 -11.27
N ARG A 49 -2.02 -7.07 -11.92
CA ARG A 49 -1.61 -6.96 -13.33
C ARG A 49 -2.81 -6.84 -14.25
N PHE A 50 -3.87 -7.59 -14.00
CA PHE A 50 -5.12 -7.52 -14.75
C PHE A 50 -5.79 -6.14 -14.59
N ALA A 51 -5.87 -5.63 -13.36
CA ALA A 51 -6.44 -4.32 -13.05
C ALA A 51 -5.62 -3.19 -13.68
N GLU A 52 -4.28 -3.25 -13.60
CA GLU A 52 -3.35 -2.31 -14.22
C GLU A 52 -3.50 -2.31 -15.76
N VAL A 53 -3.51 -3.50 -16.38
CA VAL A 53 -3.66 -3.64 -17.84
C VAL A 53 -5.02 -3.11 -18.30
N ARG A 54 -6.10 -3.40 -17.57
CA ARG A 54 -7.45 -2.87 -17.87
C ARG A 54 -7.50 -1.35 -17.71
N PHE A 55 -6.89 -0.79 -16.68
CA PHE A 55 -6.78 0.65 -16.48
C PHE A 55 -6.01 1.32 -17.62
N ALA A 56 -4.83 0.80 -17.97
CA ALA A 56 -3.99 1.34 -19.04
C ALA A 56 -4.70 1.30 -20.41
N LEU A 57 -5.38 0.18 -20.73
CA LEU A 57 -6.15 0.04 -21.97
C LEU A 57 -7.31 1.03 -22.03
N GLN A 58 -8.06 1.20 -20.93
CA GLN A 58 -9.19 2.12 -20.92
C GLN A 58 -8.74 3.58 -20.97
N ARG A 59 -7.66 3.93 -20.27
CA ARG A 59 -7.05 5.24 -20.33
C ARG A 59 -6.60 5.60 -21.75
N SER A 60 -5.87 4.70 -22.41
CA SER A 60 -5.43 4.90 -23.80
C SER A 60 -6.61 5.08 -24.77
N ARG A 61 -7.71 4.33 -24.57
CA ARG A 61 -8.95 4.52 -25.35
C ARG A 61 -9.58 5.89 -25.13
N LEU A 62 -9.64 6.36 -23.88
CA LEU A 62 -10.20 7.67 -23.55
C LEU A 62 -9.32 8.82 -24.06
N GLU A 63 -7.99 8.65 -24.04
CA GLU A 63 -7.03 9.61 -24.59
C GLU A 63 -7.16 9.71 -26.13
N ALA A 64 -7.26 8.56 -26.81
CA ALA A 64 -7.49 8.50 -28.25
C ALA A 64 -8.87 9.07 -28.66
N ALA A 65 -9.91 8.82 -27.86
CA ALA A 65 -11.26 9.36 -28.08
C ALA A 65 -11.34 10.88 -27.80
N GLY A 66 -10.60 11.38 -26.82
CA GLY A 66 -10.49 12.80 -26.48
C GLY A 66 -9.79 13.62 -27.58
N ALA A 67 -8.80 13.05 -28.25
CA ALA A 67 -8.09 13.70 -29.37
C ALA A 67 -8.97 13.93 -30.62
N SER A 68 -10.07 13.18 -30.77
CA SER A 68 -10.97 13.21 -31.95
C SER A 68 -12.32 13.91 -31.68
N SER A 69 -12.60 14.27 -30.42
CA SER A 69 -13.91 14.76 -29.98
C SER A 69 -13.94 16.27 -29.73
N ARG A 70 -14.94 16.98 -30.30
CA ARG A 70 -15.24 18.39 -29.97
C ARG A 70 -15.74 18.60 -28.53
N ARG A 71 -15.95 17.53 -27.74
CA ARG A 71 -16.60 17.55 -26.41
C ARG A 71 -15.64 17.50 -25.21
N GLY A 72 -14.32 17.56 -25.43
CA GLY A 72 -13.32 17.51 -24.36
C GLY A 72 -12.92 16.09 -23.95
N SER A 73 -11.75 15.97 -23.32
CA SER A 73 -11.18 14.69 -22.86
C SER A 73 -11.94 14.16 -21.65
N ARG A 74 -12.39 12.90 -21.72
CA ARG A 74 -13.02 12.17 -20.59
C ARG A 74 -12.03 11.34 -19.79
N VAL A 75 -10.73 11.53 -20.03
CA VAL A 75 -9.63 10.78 -19.39
C VAL A 75 -9.61 10.98 -17.87
N ASP A 76 -10.08 12.13 -17.41
CA ASP A 76 -10.20 12.47 -15.98
C ASP A 76 -11.60 12.16 -15.41
N GLU A 77 -12.54 11.61 -16.18
CA GLU A 77 -13.90 11.31 -15.71
C GLU A 77 -13.97 9.91 -15.06
N PRO A 78 -14.25 9.79 -13.75
CA PRO A 78 -14.27 8.49 -13.06
C PRO A 78 -15.33 7.53 -13.64
N ALA A 79 -16.49 8.07 -14.03
CA ALA A 79 -17.59 7.30 -14.62
C ALA A 79 -17.20 6.56 -15.92
N ALA A 80 -16.18 7.06 -16.65
CA ALA A 80 -15.69 6.45 -17.88
C ALA A 80 -14.84 5.18 -17.64
N TYR A 81 -14.28 5.02 -16.44
CA TYR A 81 -13.58 3.81 -16.00
C TYR A 81 -14.53 2.82 -15.31
N HIS A 82 -15.56 3.34 -14.62
CA HIS A 82 -16.56 2.53 -13.92
C HIS A 82 -17.38 1.66 -14.88
N ALA A 83 -17.73 2.17 -16.06
CA ALA A 83 -18.50 1.42 -17.06
C ALA A 83 -17.81 0.15 -17.56
N GLU A 84 -16.49 0.02 -17.35
CA GLU A 84 -15.65 -1.09 -17.82
C GLU A 84 -15.04 -1.94 -16.69
N GLY A 85 -15.52 -1.77 -15.45
CA GLY A 85 -15.12 -2.62 -14.31
C GLY A 85 -13.67 -2.44 -13.84
N VAL A 86 -13.09 -1.25 -14.00
CA VAL A 86 -11.74 -0.92 -13.54
C VAL A 86 -11.77 -0.47 -12.07
N LEU A 87 -11.05 -1.15 -11.18
CA LEU A 87 -10.97 -0.80 -9.75
C LEU A 87 -10.05 0.40 -9.53
N TYR A 88 -10.55 1.39 -8.79
CA TYR A 88 -9.87 2.67 -8.62
C TYR A 88 -10.11 3.24 -7.22
N LEU A 89 -9.12 3.94 -6.66
CA LEU A 89 -9.23 4.64 -5.36
C LEU A 89 -10.41 5.63 -5.35
N GLN A 90 -10.73 6.22 -6.50
CA GLN A 90 -11.88 7.12 -6.65
C GLN A 90 -13.23 6.40 -6.61
N LEU A 91 -13.29 5.07 -6.78
CA LEU A 91 -14.55 4.32 -6.67
C LEU A 91 -15.12 4.44 -5.26
N PHE A 92 -14.26 4.29 -4.24
CA PHE A 92 -14.67 4.45 -2.85
C PHE A 92 -15.09 5.89 -2.57
N TYR A 93 -14.31 6.90 -3.00
CA TYR A 93 -14.65 8.30 -2.76
C TYR A 93 -15.91 8.76 -3.50
N SER A 94 -16.11 8.33 -4.75
CA SER A 94 -17.28 8.70 -5.57
C SER A 94 -18.57 8.02 -5.10
N ALA A 95 -18.47 6.83 -4.50
CA ALA A 95 -19.61 6.14 -3.89
C ALA A 95 -20.07 6.77 -2.56
N LEU A 96 -19.24 7.59 -1.91
CA LEU A 96 -19.62 8.27 -0.67
C LEU A 96 -20.66 9.36 -0.94
N ASN A 97 -21.70 9.43 -0.11
CA ASN A 97 -22.56 10.61 -0.07
C ASN A 97 -21.80 11.83 0.51
N SER A 98 -22.42 13.01 0.50
CA SER A 98 -21.79 14.29 0.88
C SER A 98 -21.18 14.34 2.29
N GLN A 99 -21.59 13.45 3.20
CA GLN A 99 -21.03 13.34 4.56
C GLN A 99 -20.43 11.96 4.87
N GLY A 100 -20.29 11.11 3.85
CA GLY A 100 -19.87 9.72 3.99
C GLY A 100 -18.40 9.61 4.39
N ARG A 101 -18.09 8.51 5.07
CA ARG A 101 -16.73 8.10 5.43
C ARG A 101 -16.42 6.74 4.82
N ALA A 102 -15.18 6.52 4.40
CA ALA A 102 -14.68 5.24 3.95
C ALA A 102 -13.38 4.90 4.68
N GLY A 103 -13.14 3.61 4.88
CA GLY A 103 -11.87 3.07 5.37
C GLY A 103 -11.46 1.89 4.51
N PHE A 104 -10.20 1.82 4.11
CA PHE A 104 -9.69 0.69 3.33
C PHE A 104 -8.20 0.45 3.59
N VAL A 105 -7.77 -0.78 3.30
CA VAL A 105 -6.38 -1.23 3.48
C VAL A 105 -5.64 -1.03 2.17
N MET A 106 -4.46 -0.40 2.23
CA MET A 106 -3.58 -0.19 1.08
C MET A 106 -2.20 -0.76 1.36
N ALA A 107 -1.49 -1.17 0.30
CA ALA A 107 -0.05 -1.43 0.39
C ALA A 107 0.68 -0.12 0.74
N ASN A 108 1.75 -0.19 1.53
CA ASN A 108 2.52 0.98 1.94
C ASN A 108 3.07 1.79 0.75
N SER A 109 3.42 1.10 -0.34
CA SER A 109 3.90 1.74 -1.57
C SER A 109 2.88 2.70 -2.19
N ALA A 110 1.57 2.49 -2.01
CA ALA A 110 0.53 3.37 -2.53
C ALA A 110 0.61 4.79 -1.92
N SER A 111 1.07 4.88 -0.67
CA SER A 111 1.22 6.15 0.06
C SER A 111 2.39 7.00 -0.44
N ASP A 112 3.26 6.47 -1.30
CA ASP A 112 4.44 7.13 -1.87
C ASP A 112 4.54 7.01 -3.41
N ALA A 113 3.58 6.35 -4.06
CA ALA A 113 3.60 6.05 -5.50
C ALA A 113 3.70 7.31 -6.38
N ARG A 114 4.60 7.30 -7.37
CA ARG A 114 4.90 8.47 -8.22
C ARG A 114 4.01 8.58 -9.45
N ALA A 115 4.27 9.58 -10.28
CA ALA A 115 3.58 9.85 -11.55
C ALA A 115 2.07 10.02 -11.34
N SER A 116 1.24 9.29 -12.10
CA SER A 116 -0.22 9.44 -12.05
C SER A 116 -0.83 9.20 -10.67
N GLU A 117 -0.25 8.31 -9.86
CA GLU A 117 -0.73 8.04 -8.50
C GLU A 117 -0.48 9.23 -7.55
N GLN A 118 0.61 9.96 -7.77
CA GLN A 118 0.90 11.18 -7.01
C GLN A 118 -0.12 12.27 -7.33
N GLU A 119 -0.44 12.48 -8.61
CA GLU A 119 -1.43 13.48 -9.04
C GLU A 119 -2.82 13.19 -8.46
N LEU A 120 -3.23 11.92 -8.43
CA LEU A 120 -4.52 11.51 -7.84
C LEU A 120 -4.57 11.78 -6.35
N ARG A 121 -3.50 11.42 -5.65
CA ARG A 121 -3.36 11.65 -4.22
C ARG A 121 -3.36 13.12 -3.89
N GLN A 122 -2.63 13.95 -4.65
CA GLN A 122 -2.69 15.40 -4.54
C GLN A 122 -4.14 15.90 -4.68
N LYS A 123 -4.88 15.50 -5.74
CA LYS A 123 -6.29 15.88 -5.92
C LYS A 123 -7.16 15.45 -4.72
N LEU A 124 -6.95 14.27 -4.15
CA LEU A 124 -7.69 13.80 -2.97
C LEU A 124 -7.40 14.62 -1.72
N ILE A 125 -6.13 14.98 -1.52
CA ILE A 125 -5.67 15.80 -0.39
C ILE A 125 -6.22 17.23 -0.52
N GLU A 126 -6.11 17.85 -1.70
CA GLU A 126 -6.63 19.19 -2.00
C GLU A 126 -8.17 19.26 -1.88
N ALA A 127 -8.85 18.17 -2.24
CA ALA A 127 -10.29 17.99 -2.02
C ALA A 127 -10.66 17.79 -0.54
N ARG A 128 -9.67 17.77 0.37
CA ARG A 128 -9.82 17.58 1.83
C ARG A 128 -10.55 16.29 2.16
N ALA A 129 -10.39 15.28 1.30
CA ALA A 129 -11.06 14.00 1.42
C ALA A 129 -10.36 13.07 2.42
N VAL A 130 -9.03 13.15 2.48
CA VAL A 130 -8.20 12.30 3.35
C VAL A 130 -8.32 12.80 4.80
N ASP A 131 -8.71 11.92 5.72
CA ASP A 131 -8.90 12.25 7.14
C ASP A 131 -7.80 11.68 8.01
N VAL A 132 -7.58 10.35 7.95
CA VAL A 132 -6.63 9.64 8.81
C VAL A 132 -5.85 8.61 8.00
N MET A 133 -4.55 8.53 8.29
CA MET A 133 -3.61 7.56 7.74
C MET A 133 -2.98 6.78 8.89
N VAL A 134 -3.03 5.45 8.86
CA VAL A 134 -2.48 4.59 9.93
C VAL A 134 -1.48 3.62 9.33
N ALA A 135 -0.21 3.73 9.72
CA ALA A 135 0.82 2.75 9.34
C ALA A 135 0.69 1.53 10.25
N VAL A 136 0.60 0.35 9.64
CA VAL A 136 0.44 -0.92 10.34
C VAL A 136 1.68 -1.77 10.10
N GLY A 137 2.13 -2.42 11.18
CA GLY A 137 3.32 -3.25 11.16
C GLY A 137 3.20 -4.50 10.27
N PRO A 138 4.30 -5.21 10.04
CA PRO A 138 4.29 -6.48 9.33
C PRO A 138 3.52 -7.56 10.12
N ASN A 139 3.26 -8.69 9.47
CA ASN A 139 2.71 -9.91 10.10
C ASN A 139 1.27 -9.80 10.62
N MET A 140 0.51 -8.81 10.15
CA MET A 140 -0.91 -8.61 10.49
C MET A 140 -1.87 -9.36 9.57
N PHE A 141 -1.35 -10.09 8.58
CA PHE A 141 -2.10 -10.96 7.66
C PHE A 141 -1.63 -12.41 7.80
N TYR A 142 -2.54 -13.36 7.55
CA TYR A 142 -2.24 -14.78 7.68
C TYR A 142 -1.30 -15.35 6.59
N THR A 143 -1.24 -14.69 5.43
CA THR A 143 -0.54 -15.25 4.25
C THR A 143 0.57 -14.35 3.72
N VAL A 144 0.69 -13.13 4.24
CA VAL A 144 1.72 -12.16 3.81
C VAL A 144 2.28 -11.43 5.02
N THR A 145 3.59 -11.23 5.03
CA THR A 145 4.29 -10.52 6.12
C THR A 145 4.36 -9.01 5.88
N LEU A 146 3.96 -8.54 4.69
CA LEU A 146 4.09 -7.14 4.29
C LEU A 146 3.28 -6.20 5.21
N PRO A 147 3.87 -5.06 5.62
CA PRO A 147 3.13 -4.01 6.31
C PRO A 147 2.14 -3.32 5.37
N CYS A 148 1.11 -2.69 5.96
CA CYS A 148 0.07 -1.99 5.22
C CYS A 148 -0.25 -0.62 5.83
N THR A 149 -0.97 0.20 5.08
CA THR A 149 -1.47 1.49 5.55
C THR A 149 -2.99 1.47 5.48
N LEU A 150 -3.67 1.86 6.57
CA LEU A 150 -5.10 2.09 6.58
C LEU A 150 -5.39 3.52 6.18
N TRP A 151 -6.23 3.70 5.17
CA TRP A 151 -6.63 5.00 4.65
C TRP A 151 -8.07 5.25 5.03
N PHE A 152 -8.32 6.40 5.66
CA PHE A 152 -9.66 6.85 6.00
C PHE A 152 -9.99 8.14 5.28
N LEU A 153 -11.11 8.14 4.56
CA LEU A 153 -11.67 9.31 3.89
C LEU A 153 -12.89 9.82 4.66
N ASP A 154 -13.06 11.14 4.72
CA ASP A 154 -14.26 11.80 5.24
C ASP A 154 -14.67 12.94 4.28
N ARG A 155 -15.73 12.70 3.50
CA ARG A 155 -16.22 13.69 2.52
C ARG A 155 -16.93 14.87 3.19
N GLY A 156 -17.42 14.68 4.42
CA GLY A 156 -18.07 15.73 5.22
C GLY A 156 -17.07 16.69 5.86
N LYS A 157 -15.79 16.31 5.94
CA LYS A 157 -14.72 17.05 6.60
C LYS A 157 -14.60 18.51 6.17
N ALA A 158 -14.78 18.81 4.88
CA ALA A 158 -14.63 20.17 4.35
C ALA A 158 -15.89 21.05 4.48
N LYS A 159 -17.08 20.46 4.65
CA LYS A 159 -18.37 21.14 4.41
C LYS A 159 -19.37 21.04 5.57
N THR A 160 -18.91 20.63 6.75
CA THR A 160 -19.73 20.43 7.94
C THR A 160 -19.05 21.05 9.16
N GLU A 161 -19.61 20.87 10.35
CA GLU A 161 -19.00 21.21 11.65
C GLU A 161 -17.60 20.60 11.86
N ARG A 162 -17.21 19.62 11.04
CA ARG A 162 -15.89 18.97 11.02
C ARG A 162 -14.80 19.81 10.34
N ALA A 163 -15.13 21.00 9.82
CA ALA A 163 -14.22 21.86 9.07
C ALA A 163 -13.00 22.36 9.86
N HIS A 164 -13.04 22.33 11.20
CA HIS A 164 -11.90 22.69 12.05
C HIS A 164 -10.62 21.88 11.76
N ARG A 165 -10.76 20.69 11.16
CA ARG A 165 -9.66 19.83 10.73
C ARG A 165 -9.54 19.69 9.22
N ALA A 166 -10.26 20.51 8.45
CA ALA A 166 -10.32 20.40 6.98
C ALA A 166 -8.93 20.40 6.34
N ASP A 167 -8.03 21.23 6.87
CA ASP A 167 -6.71 21.47 6.30
C ASP A 167 -5.58 20.63 6.91
N SER A 168 -5.91 19.59 7.68
CA SER A 168 -4.94 18.70 8.32
C SER A 168 -5.27 17.23 8.10
N VAL A 169 -4.27 16.37 8.00
CA VAL A 169 -4.42 14.90 7.96
C VAL A 169 -3.77 14.32 9.21
N LEU A 170 -4.49 13.43 9.90
CA LEU A 170 -3.92 12.72 11.05
C LEU A 170 -3.10 11.52 10.56
N PHE A 171 -1.82 11.52 10.89
CA PHE A 171 -0.92 10.39 10.69
C PHE A 171 -0.73 9.67 12.02
N ILE A 172 -0.89 8.35 12.02
CA ILE A 172 -0.66 7.46 13.16
C ILE A 172 0.35 6.40 12.75
N ASP A 173 1.37 6.19 13.58
CA ASP A 173 2.26 5.06 13.47
C ASP A 173 1.87 3.98 14.46
N ALA A 174 1.24 2.92 13.95
CA ALA A 174 0.82 1.76 14.73
C ALA A 174 1.72 0.55 14.47
N ARG A 175 2.90 0.72 13.87
CA ARG A 175 3.82 -0.39 13.54
C ARG A 175 4.31 -1.13 14.78
N HIS A 176 4.44 -0.43 15.90
CA HIS A 176 4.88 -0.95 17.19
C HIS A 176 3.72 -1.34 18.12
N ILE A 177 2.47 -1.10 17.70
CA ILE A 177 1.28 -1.46 18.46
C ILE A 177 0.79 -2.80 17.96
N TYR A 178 1.12 -3.88 18.67
CA TYR A 178 0.62 -5.21 18.35
C TYR A 178 0.66 -6.12 19.56
N ARG A 179 -0.08 -7.23 19.49
CA ARG A 179 0.16 -8.41 20.29
C ARG A 179 0.77 -9.47 19.38
N GLN A 180 1.85 -10.09 19.86
CA GLN A 180 2.42 -11.24 19.17
C GLN A 180 1.56 -12.46 19.49
N VAL A 181 0.97 -13.08 18.46
CA VAL A 181 0.10 -14.26 18.61
C VAL A 181 0.96 -15.53 18.58
N ASP A 182 1.84 -15.62 17.59
CA ASP A 182 2.82 -16.70 17.43
C ASP A 182 4.10 -16.13 16.78
N ARG A 183 5.04 -16.96 16.29
CA ARG A 183 6.27 -16.46 15.65
C ARG A 183 6.03 -15.68 14.34
N ALA A 184 4.96 -16.00 13.63
CA ALA A 184 4.66 -15.49 12.29
C ALA A 184 3.53 -14.44 12.27
N HIS A 185 2.68 -14.38 13.29
CA HIS A 185 1.47 -13.57 13.28
C HIS A 185 1.36 -12.59 14.46
N ARG A 186 0.81 -11.42 14.13
CA ARG A 186 0.47 -10.35 15.04
C ARG A 186 -0.99 -9.97 14.87
N ASP A 187 -1.60 -9.51 15.94
CA ASP A 187 -2.94 -8.93 15.91
C ASP A 187 -3.06 -7.72 16.84
N TRP A 188 -4.23 -7.09 16.83
CA TRP A 188 -4.59 -6.06 17.79
C TRP A 188 -5.56 -6.60 18.82
N THR A 189 -5.25 -6.38 20.10
CA THR A 189 -6.22 -6.60 21.17
C THR A 189 -7.35 -5.57 21.10
N PRO A 190 -8.53 -5.85 21.69
CA PRO A 190 -9.58 -4.85 21.83
C PRO A 190 -9.09 -3.54 22.48
N ALA A 191 -8.17 -3.61 23.43
CA ALA A 191 -7.56 -2.44 24.07
C ALA A 191 -6.71 -1.62 23.10
N GLN A 192 -5.92 -2.26 22.24
CA GLN A 192 -5.12 -1.58 21.21
C GLN A 192 -6.02 -0.92 20.15
N ILE A 193 -7.08 -1.60 19.71
CA ILE A 193 -8.06 -1.01 18.78
C ILE A 193 -8.78 0.17 19.44
N GLY A 194 -9.19 0.01 20.70
CA GLY A 194 -9.82 1.05 21.50
C GLY A 194 -8.92 2.28 21.66
N PHE A 195 -7.63 2.07 21.93
CA PHE A 195 -6.63 3.14 22.02
C PHE A 195 -6.50 3.91 20.70
N ILE A 196 -6.25 3.22 19.57
CA ILE A 196 -6.11 3.87 18.26
C ILE A 196 -7.40 4.63 17.87
N THR A 197 -8.57 4.03 18.14
CA THR A 197 -9.87 4.65 17.85
C THR A 197 -10.08 5.91 18.69
N ASN A 198 -9.74 5.87 19.98
CA ASN A 198 -9.87 7.02 20.86
C ASN A 198 -8.85 8.12 20.53
N LEU A 199 -7.65 7.78 20.07
CA LEU A 199 -6.70 8.75 19.52
C LEU A 199 -7.33 9.52 18.36
N VAL A 200 -7.98 8.83 17.42
CA VAL A 200 -8.73 9.48 16.34
C VAL A 200 -9.87 10.35 16.89
N ARG A 201 -10.62 9.89 17.89
CA ARG A 201 -11.70 10.69 18.52
C ARG A 201 -11.15 11.96 19.17
N LEU A 202 -10.03 11.88 19.88
CA LEU A 202 -9.34 13.04 20.46
C LEU A 202 -8.99 14.06 19.39
N TYR A 203 -8.34 13.62 18.31
CA TYR A 203 -8.03 14.47 17.16
C TYR A 203 -9.29 15.11 16.56
N ARG A 204 -10.39 14.35 16.51
CA ARG A 204 -11.64 14.81 15.92
C ARG A 204 -12.48 15.70 16.86
N GLY A 205 -12.10 15.85 18.13
CA GLY A 205 -12.92 16.50 19.15
C GLY A 205 -14.22 15.74 19.46
N GLU A 206 -14.26 14.43 19.18
CA GLU A 206 -15.41 13.56 19.43
C GLU A 206 -15.35 13.00 20.87
N ALA A 207 -16.51 12.69 21.45
CA ALA A 207 -16.56 12.03 22.76
C ALA A 207 -15.82 10.68 22.72
N LEU A 208 -15.02 10.44 23.75
CA LEU A 208 -14.29 9.18 23.94
C LEU A 208 -15.25 8.02 24.15
N ASP A 209 -14.86 6.85 23.68
CA ASP A 209 -15.65 5.63 23.71
C ASP A 209 -14.76 4.45 24.09
N PHE A 210 -14.86 4.02 25.35
CA PHE A 210 -14.10 2.90 25.90
C PHE A 210 -14.90 1.58 25.92
N ARG A 211 -16.06 1.51 25.24
CA ARG A 211 -16.81 0.24 25.14
C ARG A 211 -15.96 -0.88 24.54
N LEU A 212 -15.05 -0.54 23.63
CA LEU A 212 -14.03 -1.44 23.12
C LEU A 212 -12.71 -1.18 23.86
N GLY A 213 -12.20 -2.22 24.53
CA GLY A 213 -10.91 -2.15 25.23
C GLY A 213 -10.95 -1.72 26.69
N GLY A 214 -12.04 -1.08 27.15
CA GLY A 214 -12.28 -0.75 28.55
C GLY A 214 -11.15 0.06 29.20
N ASP A 215 -10.91 -0.20 30.47
CA ASP A 215 -9.92 0.49 31.31
C ASP A 215 -8.50 0.38 30.74
N GLU A 216 -8.16 -0.72 30.05
CA GLU A 216 -6.83 -0.87 29.43
C GLU A 216 -6.64 0.13 28.27
N ALA A 217 -7.67 0.35 27.44
CA ALA A 217 -7.61 1.37 26.40
C ALA A 217 -7.50 2.78 26.99
N GLU A 218 -8.21 3.06 28.08
CA GLU A 218 -8.12 4.34 28.79
C GLU A 218 -6.74 4.56 29.40
N ALA A 219 -6.16 3.54 30.04
CA ALA A 219 -4.83 3.60 30.62
C ALA A 219 -3.76 3.92 29.56
N ARG A 220 -3.79 3.22 28.41
CA ARG A 220 -2.90 3.50 27.27
C ARG A 220 -3.08 4.92 26.73
N LEU A 221 -4.31 5.43 26.72
CA LEU A 221 -4.59 6.80 26.27
C LEU A 221 -4.01 7.83 27.24
N LYS A 222 -4.16 7.61 28.56
CA LYS A 222 -3.55 8.47 29.59
C LYS A 222 -2.03 8.43 29.57
N GLU A 223 -1.44 7.27 29.29
CA GLU A 223 0.02 7.15 29.12
C GLU A 223 0.53 8.05 27.98
N ALA A 224 -0.15 8.05 26.83
CA ALA A 224 0.25 8.85 25.68
C ALA A 224 -0.09 10.36 25.82
N PHE A 225 -1.29 10.67 26.34
CA PHE A 225 -1.87 12.03 26.29
C PHE A 225 -2.00 12.73 27.66
N GLY A 226 -1.68 12.05 28.76
CA GLY A 226 -1.88 12.51 30.13
C GLY A 226 -3.36 12.48 30.57
N ASP A 227 -3.61 12.83 31.83
CA ASP A 227 -4.95 12.74 32.44
C ASP A 227 -6.00 13.68 31.83
N ALA A 228 -5.55 14.79 31.22
CA ALA A 228 -6.43 15.74 30.56
C ALA A 228 -7.08 15.18 29.28
N LEU A 229 -6.52 14.08 28.73
CA LEU A 229 -6.98 13.43 27.51
C LEU A 229 -7.31 14.44 26.40
N ALA A 230 -6.34 15.30 26.09
CA ALA A 230 -6.44 16.28 25.02
C ALA A 230 -5.48 15.90 23.89
N TYR A 231 -5.91 16.10 22.64
CA TYR A 231 -5.06 15.80 21.49
C TYR A 231 -3.80 16.68 21.49
N ARG A 232 -2.66 16.04 21.23
CA ARG A 232 -1.38 16.68 20.92
C ARG A 232 -0.58 15.79 19.96
N ASN A 233 0.36 16.37 19.23
CA ASN A 233 1.31 15.58 18.46
C ASN A 233 2.24 14.84 19.43
N VAL A 234 2.47 13.55 19.17
CA VAL A 234 3.32 12.68 19.99
C VAL A 234 4.34 12.02 19.06
N PRO A 235 5.64 12.36 19.17
CA PRO A 235 6.69 11.75 18.36
C PRO A 235 6.67 10.22 18.45
N GLY A 236 6.80 9.55 17.30
CA GLY A 236 6.74 8.09 17.21
C GLY A 236 5.32 7.49 17.28
N LEU A 237 4.28 8.29 17.58
CA LEU A 237 2.89 7.80 17.67
C LEU A 237 1.93 8.50 16.70
N CYS A 238 1.82 9.83 16.76
CA CYS A 238 0.88 10.54 15.88
C CYS A 238 1.22 12.01 15.63
N LYS A 239 0.87 12.49 14.43
CA LYS A 239 0.95 13.91 14.05
C LYS A 239 -0.22 14.32 13.16
N ALA A 240 -0.86 15.44 13.47
CA ALA A 240 -1.76 16.13 12.54
C ALA A 240 -0.92 17.05 11.65
N ALA A 241 -0.66 16.64 10.41
CA ALA A 241 0.12 17.43 9.47
C ALA A 241 -0.81 18.28 8.58
N THR A 242 -0.41 19.52 8.33
CA THR A 242 -1.11 20.45 7.45
C THR A 242 -0.91 20.07 5.97
N LEU A 243 -1.81 20.55 5.11
CA LEU A 243 -1.62 20.45 3.65
C LEU A 243 -0.26 20.96 3.19
N ALA A 244 0.22 22.07 3.76
CA ALA A 244 1.51 22.65 3.41
C ALA A 244 2.69 21.72 3.78
N GLU A 245 2.63 21.07 4.95
CA GLU A 245 3.62 20.06 5.34
C GLU A 245 3.57 18.83 4.40
N ILE A 246 2.38 18.44 3.95
CA ILE A 246 2.20 17.30 3.04
C ILE A 246 2.72 17.63 1.63
N GLU A 247 2.46 18.85 1.15
CA GLU A 247 3.00 19.36 -0.12
C GLU A 247 4.52 19.40 -0.08
N ALA A 248 5.12 19.89 1.02
CA ALA A 248 6.57 19.91 1.22
C ALA A 248 7.20 18.50 1.21
N GLN A 249 6.42 17.48 1.58
CA GLN A 249 6.81 16.07 1.50
C GLN A 249 6.49 15.41 0.14
N GLY A 250 6.18 16.20 -0.89
CA GLY A 250 5.87 15.73 -2.23
C GLY A 250 4.57 14.93 -2.30
N TRP A 251 3.57 15.35 -1.53
CA TRP A 251 2.25 14.73 -1.42
C TRP A 251 2.25 13.32 -0.83
N SER A 252 3.34 12.92 -0.15
CA SER A 252 3.41 11.64 0.58
C SER A 252 2.29 11.50 1.60
N LEU A 253 1.65 10.34 1.67
CA LEU A 253 0.74 10.00 2.77
C LEU A 253 1.33 8.94 3.70
N ASN A 254 2.65 8.73 3.66
CA ASN A 254 3.33 7.78 4.52
C ASN A 254 3.50 8.36 5.93
N PRO A 255 2.86 7.78 6.97
CA PRO A 255 2.94 8.29 8.34
C PRO A 255 4.37 8.44 8.88
N GLY A 256 5.30 7.58 8.45
CA GLY A 256 6.69 7.63 8.90
C GLY A 256 7.41 8.94 8.59
N ARG A 257 6.96 9.70 7.58
CA ARG A 257 7.53 11.02 7.24
C ARG A 257 7.07 12.15 8.17
N TYR A 258 6.01 11.93 8.93
CA TYR A 258 5.35 12.98 9.72
C TYR A 258 5.47 12.73 11.22
N VAL A 259 5.31 11.48 11.64
CA VAL A 259 5.22 11.11 13.05
C VAL A 259 6.58 11.18 13.74
N GLY A 260 7.67 11.05 12.99
CA GLY A 260 9.03 10.99 13.55
C GLY A 260 9.27 9.69 14.33
N VAL A 261 10.35 9.66 15.10
CA VAL A 261 10.75 8.51 15.91
C VAL A 261 10.48 8.83 17.39
N ALA A 262 10.11 7.83 18.19
CA ALA A 262 9.97 8.02 19.62
C ALA A 262 11.34 8.37 20.25
N PRO A 263 11.41 9.24 21.27
CA PRO A 263 12.66 9.55 21.95
C PRO A 263 13.31 8.25 22.49
N GLY A 264 14.51 7.91 22.00
CA GLY A 264 15.25 6.70 22.40
C GLY A 264 15.21 5.53 21.40
N GLU A 265 14.45 5.64 20.30
CA GLU A 265 14.44 4.68 19.19
C GLU A 265 15.19 5.18 17.94
N GLU A 266 16.07 6.18 18.07
CA GLU A 266 17.00 6.52 17.00
C GLU A 266 17.89 5.30 16.75
N VAL A 267 17.72 4.63 15.61
CA VAL A 267 18.70 3.67 15.11
C VAL A 267 20.00 4.45 14.98
N SER A 268 21.00 4.12 15.80
CA SER A 268 22.27 4.84 15.71
C SER A 268 22.89 4.55 14.35
N ASP A 269 23.70 5.48 13.84
CA ASP A 269 24.47 5.25 12.61
C ASP A 269 25.36 4.00 12.71
N GLU A 270 25.69 3.55 13.93
CA GLU A 270 26.39 2.29 14.20
C GLU A 270 25.47 1.07 14.00
N ASP A 271 24.26 1.07 14.56
CA ASP A 271 23.29 -0.04 14.38
C ASP A 271 22.88 -0.24 12.91
N PHE A 272 22.77 0.86 12.15
CA PHE A 272 22.49 0.79 10.71
C PHE A 272 23.67 0.18 9.93
N LYS A 273 24.90 0.55 10.27
CA LYS A 273 26.10 0.00 9.63
C LYS A 273 26.24 -1.49 9.89
N GLU A 274 26.04 -1.92 11.14
CA GLU A 274 26.10 -3.34 11.50
C GLU A 274 25.05 -4.17 10.73
N GLN A 275 23.81 -3.66 10.62
CA GLN A 275 22.78 -4.34 9.82
C GLN A 275 23.10 -4.37 8.32
N LEU A 276 23.65 -3.28 7.78
CA LEU A 276 24.03 -3.20 6.38
C LEU A 276 25.21 -4.12 6.05
N GLU A 277 26.20 -4.21 6.94
CA GLU A 277 27.33 -5.13 6.84
C GLU A 277 26.85 -6.59 6.85
N ALA A 278 25.97 -6.96 7.78
CA ALA A 278 25.39 -8.30 7.85
C ALA A 278 24.60 -8.66 6.56
N LEU A 279 23.80 -7.73 6.04
CA LEU A 279 23.08 -7.92 4.78
C LEU A 279 24.03 -8.02 3.57
N ASN A 280 25.14 -7.28 3.56
CA ASN A 280 26.14 -7.37 2.50
C ASN A 280 26.90 -8.70 2.52
N GLU A 281 27.26 -9.20 3.71
CA GLU A 281 27.86 -10.53 3.87
C GLU A 281 26.93 -11.64 3.38
N GLU A 282 25.63 -11.55 3.71
CA GLU A 282 24.62 -12.50 3.21
C GLU A 282 24.50 -12.43 1.68
N LEU A 283 24.48 -11.22 1.11
CA LEU A 283 24.46 -11.01 -0.33
C LEU A 283 25.69 -11.61 -1.04
N GLU A 284 26.88 -11.45 -0.46
CA GLU A 284 28.12 -12.04 -0.99
C GLU A 284 28.07 -13.57 -0.97
N SER A 285 27.58 -14.17 0.11
CA SER A 285 27.36 -15.62 0.22
C SER A 285 26.38 -16.13 -0.85
N LEU A 286 25.25 -15.45 -1.02
CA LEU A 286 24.25 -15.79 -2.04
C LEU A 286 24.82 -15.66 -3.46
N ASN A 287 25.64 -14.65 -3.72
CA ASN A 287 26.32 -14.48 -5.01
C ASN A 287 27.34 -15.60 -5.28
N ALA A 288 28.08 -16.06 -4.26
CA ALA A 288 28.99 -17.20 -4.41
C ALA A 288 28.23 -18.48 -4.75
N GLN A 289 27.13 -18.77 -4.04
CA GLN A 289 26.26 -19.91 -4.31
C GLN A 289 25.64 -19.84 -5.72
N ALA A 290 25.22 -18.65 -6.16
CA ALA A 290 24.68 -18.45 -7.51
C ALA A 290 25.72 -18.76 -8.60
N ARG A 291 26.99 -18.35 -8.41
CA ARG A 291 28.08 -18.67 -9.34
C ARG A 291 28.41 -20.16 -9.39
N GLU A 292 28.36 -20.84 -8.25
CA GLU A 292 28.53 -22.30 -8.21
C GLU A 292 27.40 -23.00 -9.00
N LEU A 293 26.16 -22.56 -8.80
CA LEU A 293 25.02 -23.05 -9.58
C LEU A 293 25.19 -22.79 -11.08
N GLU A 294 25.65 -21.59 -11.45
CA GLU A 294 25.95 -21.22 -12.83
C GLU A 294 27.00 -22.17 -13.46
N GLN A 295 28.08 -22.48 -12.73
CA GLN A 295 29.10 -23.42 -13.20
C GLN A 295 28.55 -24.85 -13.37
N ILE A 296 27.72 -25.30 -12.43
CA ILE A 296 27.07 -26.62 -12.51
C ILE A 296 26.14 -26.68 -13.73
N ILE A 297 25.34 -25.64 -13.96
CA ILE A 297 24.46 -25.54 -15.13
C ILE A 297 25.28 -25.54 -16.42
N ALA A 298 26.36 -24.75 -16.48
CA ALA A 298 27.25 -24.71 -17.64
C ALA A 298 27.88 -26.08 -17.92
N GLY A 299 28.36 -26.79 -16.90
CA GLY A 299 28.91 -28.14 -17.01
C GLY A 299 27.87 -29.15 -17.51
N ASN A 300 26.64 -29.08 -16.99
CA ASN A 300 25.53 -29.93 -17.45
C ASN A 300 25.15 -29.65 -18.91
N VAL A 301 25.15 -28.38 -19.33
CA VAL A 301 24.87 -27.98 -20.72
C VAL A 301 25.94 -28.52 -21.67
N VAL A 302 27.22 -28.44 -21.30
CA VAL A 302 28.33 -29.05 -22.05
C VAL A 302 28.13 -30.56 -22.18
N GLY A 303 27.80 -31.24 -21.08
CA GLY A 303 27.51 -32.69 -21.07
C GLY A 303 26.30 -33.09 -21.94
N ILE A 304 25.28 -32.25 -22.04
CA ILE A 304 24.09 -32.48 -22.88
C ILE A 304 24.37 -32.20 -24.36
N LEU A 305 25.14 -31.14 -24.67
CA LEU A 305 25.44 -30.74 -26.05
C LEU A 305 26.56 -31.56 -26.70
N GLY A 306 27.33 -32.33 -25.91
CA GLY A 306 28.34 -33.25 -26.41
C GLY A 306 29.54 -32.56 -27.07
N THR A 307 29.79 -31.29 -26.76
CA THR A 307 30.99 -30.54 -27.15
C THR A 307 32.04 -30.58 -26.06
#